data_AF-A0A285MZX0-F1
#
_entry.id   AF-A0A285MZX0-F1
#
_cell.length_a   1.000
_cell.length_b   1.000
_cell.length_c   1.000
_cell.angle_alpha   90.00
_cell.angle_beta   90.00
_cell.angle_gamma   90.00
#
_symmetry.space_group_name_H-M   'P 1'
#
loop_
_entity.id
_entity.type
_entity.pdbx_description
1 polymer ?
#
loop_
_entity_poly.entity_id
_entity_poly.type
_entity_poly.pdbx_seq_one_letter_code
_entity_poly.pdbx_strand_id
1 'polypeptide(L)'
;MIREKALELKKDFSYIKKYIKYWLFFMAVSGTLVVYNQYYFSVEKEITQLTEIKNQLTAKNMLLKKEISKLSSPERIGKIAKQNLKMKPVDYSNVRFIDQ
;
A
#
# COMPACT_ATOMS: atom_id res chain seq x y z
N MET A 1 23.50 52.26 -38.55
CA MET A 1 23.60 51.71 -37.17
C MET A 1 22.27 51.63 -36.41
N ILE A 2 21.65 52.72 -35.90
CA ILE A 2 20.38 52.61 -35.11
C ILE A 2 19.21 52.08 -35.98
N ARG A 3 19.13 52.54 -37.24
CA ARG A 3 18.07 52.16 -38.17
C ARG A 3 18.15 50.70 -38.65
N GLU A 4 19.36 50.17 -38.81
CA GLU A 4 19.60 48.76 -39.14
C GLU A 4 19.25 47.84 -37.98
N LYS A 5 19.68 48.18 -36.76
CA LYS A 5 19.30 47.44 -35.54
C LYS A 5 17.78 47.36 -35.36
N ALA A 6 17.07 48.45 -35.67
CA ALA A 6 15.60 48.46 -35.62
C ALA A 6 14.93 47.58 -36.69
N LEU A 7 15.56 47.43 -37.87
CA LEU A 7 15.08 46.56 -38.94
C LEU A 7 15.32 45.09 -38.63
N GLU A 8 16.47 44.75 -38.06
CA GLU A 8 16.78 43.40 -37.56
C GLU A 8 15.81 42.98 -36.46
N LEU A 9 15.57 43.84 -35.46
CA LEU A 9 14.60 43.60 -34.39
C LEU A 9 13.18 43.33 -34.91
N LYS A 10 12.72 44.06 -35.93
CA LYS A 10 11.41 43.81 -36.54
C LYS A 10 11.33 42.44 -37.22
N LYS A 11 12.44 42.02 -37.85
CA LYS A 11 12.53 40.73 -38.53
C LYS A 11 12.49 39.59 -37.51
N ASP A 12 13.26 39.71 -36.43
CA ASP A 12 13.26 38.76 -35.32
C ASP A 12 11.89 38.67 -34.65
N PHE A 13 11.23 39.80 -34.41
CA PHE A 13 9.88 39.83 -33.85
C PHE A 13 8.86 39.16 -34.77
N SER A 14 9.02 39.29 -36.09
CA SER A 14 8.18 38.60 -37.08
C SER A 14 8.36 37.08 -37.01
N TYR A 15 9.61 36.60 -36.90
CA TYR A 15 9.89 35.18 -36.71
C TYR A 15 9.32 34.66 -35.39
N ILE A 16 9.51 35.38 -34.28
CA ILE A 16 8.94 35.01 -32.97
C ILE A 16 7.42 34.92 -33.06
N LYS A 17 6.75 35.92 -33.64
CA LYS A 17 5.29 35.94 -33.80
C LYS A 17 4.79 34.79 -34.67
N LYS A 18 5.56 34.38 -35.68
CA LYS A 18 5.23 33.22 -36.53
C LYS A 18 5.28 31.91 -35.74
N TYR A 19 6.24 31.76 -34.82
CA TYR A 19 6.44 30.51 -34.08
C TYR A 19 5.84 30.46 -32.67
N ILE A 20 5.36 31.58 -32.15
CA ILE A 20 4.82 31.69 -30.78
C ILE A 20 3.72 30.66 -30.49
N LYS A 21 2.89 30.34 -31.48
CA LYS A 21 1.81 29.34 -31.34
C LYS A 21 2.34 27.94 -31.09
N TYR A 22 3.42 27.55 -31.77
CA TYR A 22 4.06 26.25 -31.57
C TYR A 22 4.73 26.18 -30.19
N TRP A 23 5.41 27.26 -29.78
CA TRP A 23 5.97 27.36 -28.44
C TRP A 23 4.90 27.24 -27.35
N LEU A 24 3.76 27.93 -27.51
CA LEU A 24 2.64 27.81 -26.58
C LEU A 24 2.08 26.38 -26.55
N PHE A 25 1.97 25.73 -27.71
CA PHE A 25 1.56 24.33 -27.78
C PHE A 25 2.53 23.40 -27.04
N PHE A 26 3.85 23.54 -27.26
CA PHE A 26 4.84 22.75 -26.54
C PHE A 26 4.80 22.99 -25.04
N MET A 27 4.62 24.24 -24.61
CA MET A 27 4.47 24.59 -23.19
C MET A 27 3.19 23.98 -22.59
N ALA A 28 2.08 24.00 -23.33
CA ALA A 28 0.83 23.39 -22.88
C ALA A 28 0.97 21.87 -22.72
N VAL A 29 1.49 21.17 -23.73
CA VAL A 29 1.71 19.71 -23.69
C VAL A 29 2.68 19.34 -22.56
N SER A 30 3.78 20.08 -22.44
CA SER A 30 4.76 19.84 -21.38
C SER A 30 4.15 20.08 -19.99
N GLY A 31 3.37 21.15 -19.83
CA GLY A 31 2.66 21.43 -18.58
C GLY A 31 1.69 20.32 -18.19
N THR A 32 0.88 19.84 -19.14
CA THR A 32 -0.03 18.71 -18.91
C THR A 32 0.72 17.44 -18.52
N LEU A 33 1.84 17.14 -19.18
CA LEU A 33 2.66 15.97 -18.85
C LEU A 33 3.27 16.06 -17.44
N VAL A 34 3.72 17.23 -17.02
CA VAL A 34 4.26 17.45 -15.68
C VAL A 34 3.18 17.21 -14.62
N VAL A 35 1.99 17.80 -14.81
CA VAL A 35 0.86 17.61 -13.88
C VAL A 35 0.43 16.14 -13.83
N TYR A 36 0.33 15.48 -14.98
CA TYR A 36 0.02 14.05 -15.06
C TYR A 36 1.05 13.20 -14.30
N ASN A 37 2.34 13.46 -14.49
CA ASN A 37 3.39 12.74 -13.78
C ASN A 37 3.32 12.96 -12.27
N GLN A 38 3.13 14.20 -11.82
CA GLN A 38 2.98 14.49 -10.40
C GLN A 38 1.81 13.74 -9.77
N TYR A 39 0.67 13.70 -10.46
CA TYR A 39 -0.49 12.93 -10.02
C TYR A 39 -0.19 11.43 -9.97
N TYR A 40 0.43 10.89 -11.02
CA TYR A 40 0.82 9.48 -11.09
C TYR A 40 1.74 9.08 -9.93
N PHE A 41 2.79 9.86 -9.66
CA PHE A 41 3.70 9.61 -8.53
C PHE A 41 3.00 9.67 -7.18
N SER A 42 2.02 10.56 -7.01
CA SER A 42 1.23 10.63 -5.78
C SER A 42 0.42 9.35 -5.57
N VAL A 43 -0.27 8.90 -6.62
CA VAL A 43 -1.09 7.68 -6.58
C VAL A 43 -0.21 6.45 -6.34
N GLU A 44 0.94 6.36 -6.99
CA GLU A 44 1.88 5.24 -6.81
C GLU A 44 2.41 5.17 -5.37
N LYS A 45 2.69 6.33 -4.77
CA LYS A 45 3.08 6.43 -3.36
C LYS A 45 1.96 5.96 -2.42
N GLU A 46 0.73 6.38 -2.66
CA GLU A 46 -0.43 5.94 -1.89
C GLU A 46 -0.66 4.43 -1.99
N ILE A 47 -0.57 3.87 -3.21
CA ILE A 47 -0.68 2.42 -3.45
C ILE A 47 0.40 1.67 -2.66
N THR A 48 1.63 2.18 -2.69
CA THR A 48 2.76 1.56 -1.98
C THR A 48 2.53 1.56 -0.47
N GLN A 49 2.12 2.70 0.09
CA GLN A 49 1.83 2.83 1.52
C GLN A 49 0.66 1.92 1.96
N LEU A 50 -0.43 1.91 1.18
CA LEU A 50 -1.59 1.05 1.47
C LEU A 50 -1.22 -0.44 1.39
N THR A 51 -0.36 -0.81 0.43
CA THR A 51 0.14 -2.19 0.30
C THR A 51 0.99 -2.60 1.50
N GLU A 52 1.86 -1.71 1.97
CA GLU A 52 2.66 -1.95 3.17
C GLU A 52 1.77 -2.14 4.41
N ILE A 53 0.81 -1.25 4.64
CA ILE A 53 -0.15 -1.36 5.75
C ILE A 53 -0.94 -2.68 5.66
N LYS A 54 -1.43 -3.03 4.47
CA LYS A 54 -2.14 -4.30 4.24
C LYS A 54 -1.27 -5.50 4.62
N ASN A 55 0.01 -5.50 4.23
CA ASN A 55 0.92 -6.60 4.52
C ASN A 55 1.21 -6.70 6.02
N GLN A 56 1.44 -5.58 6.70
CA GLN A 56 1.61 -5.54 8.15
C GLN A 56 0.38 -6.08 8.90
N LEU A 57 -0.83 -5.65 8.50
CA LEU A 57 -2.08 -6.14 9.08
C LEU A 57 -2.29 -7.62 8.83
N THR A 58 -1.95 -8.10 7.63
CA THR A 58 -2.05 -9.52 7.27
C THR A 58 -1.11 -10.37 8.13
N ALA A 59 0.14 -9.93 8.32
CA ALA A 59 1.09 -10.61 9.19
C ALA A 59 0.61 -10.63 10.65
N LYS A 60 0.11 -9.49 11.16
CA LYS A 60 -0.46 -9.41 12.52
C LYS A 60 -1.65 -10.34 12.69
N ASN A 61 -2.54 -10.43 11.70
CA ASN A 61 -3.69 -11.32 11.72
C ASN A 61 -3.25 -12.80 11.76
N MET A 62 -2.23 -13.18 10.98
CA MET A 62 -1.67 -14.53 11.04
C MET A 62 -1.09 -14.87 12.43
N LEU A 63 -0.35 -13.94 13.05
CA LEU A 63 0.19 -14.13 14.40
C LEU A 63 -0.94 -14.30 15.42
N LEU A 64 -1.95 -13.43 15.38
CA LEU A 64 -3.11 -13.50 16.28
C LEU A 64 -3.87 -14.81 16.09
N LYS A 65 -4.08 -15.28 14.85
CA LYS A 65 -4.70 -16.59 14.59
C LYS A 65 -3.90 -17.74 15.21
N LYS A 66 -2.57 -17.68 15.13
CA LYS A 66 -1.67 -18.67 15.75
C LYS A 66 -1.72 -18.61 17.28
N GLU A 67 -1.87 -17.42 17.86
CA GLU A 67 -2.06 -17.28 19.30
C GLU A 67 -3.41 -17.83 19.73
N ILE A 68 -4.49 -17.47 19.04
CA ILE A 68 -5.83 -18.00 19.29
C ILE A 68 -5.80 -19.53 19.22
N SER A 69 -5.19 -20.14 18.20
CA SER A 69 -5.13 -21.59 18.07
C SER A 69 -4.36 -22.26 19.22
N LYS A 70 -3.31 -21.61 19.74
CA LYS A 70 -2.59 -22.09 20.94
C LYS A 70 -3.47 -21.96 22.18
N LEU A 71 -4.17 -20.83 22.33
CA LEU A 71 -5.01 -20.54 23.49
C LEU A 71 -6.23 -21.47 23.54
N SER A 72 -6.84 -21.76 22.39
CA SER A 72 -8.00 -22.63 22.22
C SER A 72 -7.67 -24.11 22.12
N SER A 73 -6.39 -24.49 22.22
CA SER A 73 -6.00 -25.90 22.16
C SER A 73 -6.69 -26.70 23.29
N PRO A 74 -7.36 -27.82 22.96
CA PRO A 74 -8.03 -28.67 23.94
C PRO A 74 -7.10 -29.16 25.06
N GLU A 75 -5.83 -29.36 24.73
CA GLU A 75 -4.78 -29.76 25.66
C GLU A 75 -4.53 -28.69 26.73
N ARG A 76 -4.45 -27.41 26.34
CA ARG A 76 -4.26 -26.30 27.28
C ARG A 76 -5.53 -26.04 28.08
N ILE A 77 -6.70 -26.11 27.46
CA ILE A 77 -8.00 -25.99 28.14
C ILE A 77 -8.14 -27.11 29.18
N GLY A 78 -7.84 -28.36 28.80
CA GLY A 78 -7.87 -29.51 29.70
C GLY A 78 -6.87 -29.40 30.84
N LYS A 79 -5.66 -28.88 30.59
CA LYS A 79 -4.66 -28.64 31.63
C LYS A 79 -5.13 -27.59 32.64
N ILE A 80 -5.67 -26.46 32.17
CA ILE A 80 -6.22 -25.40 33.03
C ILE A 80 -7.44 -25.91 33.82
N ALA A 81 -8.34 -26.64 33.16
CA ALA A 81 -9.51 -27.25 33.82
C ALA A 81 -9.08 -28.24 34.92
N LYS A 82 -8.13 -29.14 34.65
CA LYS A 82 -7.61 -30.07 35.67
C LYS A 82 -6.95 -29.35 36.85
N GLN A 83 -6.19 -28.28 36.59
CA GLN A 83 -5.53 -27.50 37.64
C GLN A 83 -6.50 -26.67 38.49
N ASN A 84 -7.49 -26.02 37.88
CA ASN A 84 -8.40 -25.10 38.58
C ASN A 84 -9.65 -25.76 39.16
N LEU A 85 -10.15 -26.86 38.57
CA LEU A 85 -11.40 -27.51 38.99
C LEU A 85 -11.23 -28.70 39.92
N LYS A 86 -10.01 -28.96 40.45
CA LYS A 86 -9.70 -30.13 41.30
C LYS A 86 -10.28 -31.44 40.72
N MET A 87 -10.26 -31.60 39.39
CA MET A 87 -10.82 -32.79 38.75
C MET A 87 -10.01 -34.00 39.21
N LYS A 88 -10.67 -34.94 39.89
CA LYS A 88 -10.03 -36.19 40.32
C LYS A 88 -9.60 -36.97 39.07
N PRO A 89 -8.41 -37.59 39.07
CA PRO A 89 -8.03 -38.48 37.99
C PRO A 89 -9.08 -39.58 37.87
N VAL A 90 -9.63 -39.75 36.67
CA VAL A 90 -10.60 -40.81 36.37
C VAL A 90 -9.83 -42.12 36.33
N ASP A 91 -10.21 -43.07 37.17
CA ASP A 91 -9.67 -44.42 37.18
C ASP A 91 -10.32 -45.24 36.05
N TYR A 92 -9.52 -45.56 35.03
CA TYR A 92 -9.97 -46.28 33.84
C TYR A 92 -10.03 -47.80 34.03
N SER A 93 -9.62 -48.32 35.20
CA SER A 93 -9.66 -49.76 35.48
C SER A 93 -11.04 -50.40 35.32
N ASN A 94 -12.12 -49.62 35.49
CA ASN A 94 -13.50 -50.07 35.36
C ASN A 94 -14.25 -49.49 34.14
N VAL A 95 -13.56 -48.77 33.25
CA VAL A 95 -14.20 -48.17 32.08
C VAL A 95 -14.07 -49.11 30.89
N ARG A 96 -15.18 -49.74 30.49
CA ARG A 96 -15.27 -50.45 29.21
C ARG A 96 -15.50 -49.42 28.11
N PHE A 97 -14.49 -49.17 27.31
CA PHE A 97 -14.66 -48.44 26.06
C PHE A 97 -15.43 -49.35 25.10
N ILE A 98 -16.47 -48.79 24.48
CA ILE A 98 -17.17 -49.48 23.40
C ILE A 98 -16.21 -49.42 22.21
N ASP A 99 -15.52 -50.51 21.94
CA ASP A 99 -14.66 -50.65 20.76
C ASP A 99 -15.50 -50.41 19.49
N GLN A 100 -15.01 -49.52 18.62
CA GLN A 100 -15.46 -49.40 17.22
C GLN A 100 -14.51 -50.19 16.33
#